data_AF-A0A7R9M3N7-F1
#
_entry.id   AF-A0A7R9M3N7-F1
#
_cell.length_a   1.000
_cell.length_b   1.000
_cell.length_c   1.000
_cell.angle_alpha   90.00
_cell.angle_beta   90.00
_cell.angle_gamma   90.00
#
_symmetry.space_group_name_H-M   'P 1'
#
loop_
_entity.id
_entity.type
_entity.pdbx_description
1 polymer ?
#
loop_
_entity_poly.entity_id
_entity_poly.type
_entity_poly.pdbx_seq_one_letter_code
_entity_poly.pdbx_strand_id
1 'polypeptide(L)'
;MNPNETEDKCIEDNAEKHVYLQYILYKNLHISRALVMSVSDDNWHTVINTVSHIGRRFVPLMDRVLVEGYGGLATIPVRHISGDSTDLKGVLAKKIVEHQKRVKEFRSAYGPKVIGEITVDQVYGGMRGLKSLVTETSYLDPDEGIAFRGYSIPQIRKSLPKAAGGDEPLPEGLYWLLLTGEVPSAEQVKAVSKTLAEHADLPSHVVTMLNNFPSNLHPMSQFSAAITACNTESLFAKAYNEGVNKAIYWEHTFDDSLRLIAKLPTIAATIYRNLYRDGSSIGAIDTNKDWSANFTSMLGYNDPKFTELIRLYLAIHSDHEGGNVSAHATHLVGSALSDPYLSFAAGMNGLAGPLHGLANQEVLIWLTKLQKELGGEVSDDKLKEFVWKTLKSGQEVLIWLTKLQKELGGEVSDDKLKEFVWKTLKSGQVVPGYGHAVLRKTDPRYIVQREFSLKHLPDYPLFKLVSQIYKVVPPILLELGKVKNPWPNVDAHSGVILQYFGMKEMSYYTVLFGVSRALGVMSSLIWDRALGLPLERPKSMTTEGLQKLVGAT
;
A
#
# COMPACT_ATOMS: atom_id res chain seq x y z
N MET A 1 -52.06 -51.94 10.55
CA MET A 1 -51.96 -50.71 9.74
C MET A 1 -52.92 -49.70 10.35
N ASN A 2 -52.37 -48.62 10.90
CA ASN A 2 -53.12 -47.58 11.61
C ASN A 2 -53.35 -46.40 10.64
N PRO A 3 -54.55 -45.80 10.50
CA PRO A 3 -54.87 -44.85 9.42
C PRO A 3 -54.26 -43.44 9.58
N ASN A 4 -53.55 -43.17 10.67
CA ASN A 4 -53.11 -41.81 11.03
C ASN A 4 -51.74 -41.40 10.46
N GLU A 5 -51.03 -42.26 9.71
CA GLU A 5 -49.71 -41.90 9.14
C GLU A 5 -49.79 -41.24 7.73
N THR A 6 -50.98 -41.16 7.13
CA THR A 6 -51.15 -40.59 5.78
C THR A 6 -51.62 -39.13 5.76
N GLU A 7 -52.18 -38.58 6.83
CA GLU A 7 -52.57 -37.16 6.88
C GLU A 7 -51.39 -36.24 7.24
N ASP A 8 -50.53 -36.61 8.19
CA ASP A 8 -49.38 -35.78 8.59
C ASP A 8 -48.35 -35.59 7.47
N LYS A 9 -48.14 -36.61 6.63
CA LYS A 9 -47.28 -36.48 5.44
C LYS A 9 -47.85 -35.60 4.35
N CYS A 10 -49.17 -35.43 4.27
CA CYS A 10 -49.80 -34.57 3.26
C CYS A 10 -49.76 -33.09 3.67
N ILE A 11 -49.72 -32.82 4.99
CA ILE A 11 -49.63 -31.47 5.55
C ILE A 11 -48.20 -30.92 5.44
N GLU A 12 -47.17 -31.73 5.71
CA GLU A 12 -45.75 -31.30 5.57
C GLU A 12 -45.36 -31.00 4.12
N ASP A 13 -45.84 -31.79 3.15
CA ASP A 13 -45.49 -31.62 1.72
C ASP A 13 -46.15 -30.39 1.07
N ASN A 14 -47.25 -29.90 1.64
CA ASN A 14 -47.90 -28.64 1.22
C ASN A 14 -47.22 -27.41 1.82
N ALA A 15 -46.70 -27.50 3.06
CA ALA A 15 -46.00 -26.41 3.72
C ALA A 15 -44.68 -26.03 3.01
N GLU A 16 -43.89 -27.02 2.56
CA GLU A 16 -42.65 -26.76 1.81
C GLU A 16 -42.90 -26.11 0.44
N LYS A 17 -43.98 -26.50 -0.26
CA LYS A 17 -44.38 -25.88 -1.53
C LYS A 17 -44.83 -24.43 -1.34
N HIS A 18 -45.47 -24.11 -0.23
CA HIS A 18 -45.90 -22.74 0.09
C HIS A 18 -44.70 -21.82 0.37
N VAL A 19 -43.70 -22.31 1.10
CA VAL A 19 -42.46 -21.55 1.36
C VAL A 19 -41.68 -21.28 0.07
N TYR A 20 -41.62 -22.26 -0.84
CA TYR A 20 -40.94 -22.10 -2.14
C TYR A 20 -41.66 -21.11 -3.08
N LEU A 21 -43.00 -21.12 -3.11
CA LEU A 21 -43.79 -20.15 -3.88
C LEU A 21 -43.70 -18.73 -3.31
N GLN A 22 -43.70 -18.58 -1.99
CA GLN A 22 -43.46 -17.30 -1.34
C GLN A 22 -42.08 -16.73 -1.69
N TYR A 23 -41.05 -17.58 -1.74
CA TYR A 23 -39.71 -17.20 -2.15
C TYR A 23 -39.68 -16.66 -3.59
N ILE A 24 -40.35 -17.33 -4.54
CA ILE A 24 -40.40 -16.90 -5.95
C ILE A 24 -41.16 -15.57 -6.09
N LEU A 25 -42.32 -15.42 -5.46
CA LEU A 25 -43.15 -14.20 -5.54
C LEU A 25 -42.45 -12.99 -4.93
N TYR A 26 -41.70 -13.18 -3.84
CA TYR A 26 -40.97 -12.12 -3.16
C TYR A 26 -39.68 -11.73 -3.88
N LYS A 27 -38.84 -12.71 -4.28
CA LYS A 27 -37.53 -12.42 -4.86
C LYS A 27 -37.55 -12.08 -6.34
N ASN A 28 -38.42 -12.71 -7.12
CA ASN A 28 -38.36 -12.60 -8.59
C ASN A 28 -39.43 -11.65 -9.16
N LEU A 29 -40.51 -11.38 -8.41
CA LEU A 29 -41.64 -10.56 -8.86
C LEU A 29 -41.93 -9.32 -8.00
N HIS A 30 -41.15 -9.10 -6.92
CA HIS A 30 -41.22 -7.90 -6.06
C HIS A 30 -42.60 -7.59 -5.45
N ILE A 31 -43.40 -8.62 -5.14
CA ILE A 31 -44.71 -8.43 -4.48
C ILE A 31 -44.51 -8.25 -2.98
N SER A 32 -45.21 -7.27 -2.40
CA SER A 32 -45.16 -6.92 -0.97
C SER A 32 -45.46 -8.11 -0.04
N ARG A 33 -44.62 -8.30 0.98
CA ARG A 33 -44.73 -9.38 1.98
C ARG A 33 -46.07 -9.37 2.72
N ALA A 34 -46.67 -8.20 2.93
CA ALA A 34 -47.96 -8.07 3.60
C ALA A 34 -49.12 -8.64 2.77
N LEU A 35 -49.02 -8.56 1.43
CA LEU A 35 -50.05 -9.05 0.51
C LEU A 35 -49.97 -10.58 0.34
N VAL A 36 -48.76 -11.14 0.41
CA VAL A 36 -48.53 -12.59 0.33
C VAL A 36 -49.01 -13.31 1.60
N MET A 37 -48.93 -12.66 2.75
CA MET A 37 -49.38 -13.21 4.03
C MET A 37 -50.90 -13.08 4.27
N SER A 38 -51.63 -12.35 3.42
CA SER A 38 -53.09 -12.16 3.57
C SER A 38 -53.94 -13.13 2.75
N VAL A 39 -53.32 -14.09 2.05
CA VAL A 39 -54.02 -15.09 1.24
C VAL A 39 -54.42 -16.27 2.12
N SER A 40 -55.72 -16.55 2.24
CA SER A 40 -56.25 -17.71 2.96
C SER A 40 -55.89 -19.02 2.26
N ASP A 41 -55.73 -20.11 3.04
CA ASP A 41 -55.24 -21.39 2.53
C ASP A 41 -56.09 -21.96 1.36
N ASP A 42 -57.39 -21.67 1.34
CA ASP A 42 -58.30 -22.11 0.28
C ASP A 42 -58.12 -21.41 -1.09
N ASN A 43 -57.32 -20.34 -1.16
CA ASN A 43 -57.14 -19.53 -2.38
C ASN A 43 -55.82 -19.80 -3.12
N TRP A 44 -54.95 -20.68 -2.61
CA TRP A 44 -53.65 -20.97 -3.24
C TRP A 44 -53.76 -21.66 -4.60
N HIS A 45 -54.79 -22.48 -4.83
CA HIS A 45 -55.03 -23.09 -6.13
C HIS A 45 -55.27 -22.05 -7.25
N THR A 46 -55.93 -20.94 -6.93
CA THR A 46 -56.19 -19.85 -7.88
C THR A 46 -54.90 -19.05 -8.16
N VAL A 47 -54.06 -18.84 -7.15
CA VAL A 47 -52.75 -18.18 -7.28
C VAL A 47 -51.79 -19.03 -8.11
N ILE A 48 -51.69 -20.34 -7.84
CA ILE A 48 -50.84 -21.27 -8.59
C ILE A 48 -51.26 -21.36 -10.06
N ASN A 49 -52.57 -21.43 -10.33
CA ASN A 49 -53.07 -21.45 -11.71
C ASN A 49 -52.79 -20.14 -12.45
N THR A 50 -52.91 -19.00 -11.77
CA THR A 50 -52.59 -17.68 -12.36
C THR A 50 -51.09 -17.53 -12.64
N VAL A 51 -50.23 -17.95 -11.71
CA VAL A 51 -48.76 -17.92 -11.88
C VAL A 51 -48.30 -18.91 -12.94
N SER A 52 -48.91 -20.10 -13.03
CA SER A 52 -48.62 -21.08 -14.09
C SER A 52 -49.06 -20.57 -15.47
N HIS A 53 -50.18 -19.84 -15.54
CA HIS A 53 -50.65 -19.22 -16.78
C HIS A 53 -49.77 -18.04 -17.22
N ILE A 54 -49.26 -17.25 -16.26
CA ILE A 54 -48.25 -16.21 -16.51
C ILE A 54 -46.93 -16.85 -16.96
N GLY A 55 -46.47 -17.91 -16.29
CA GLY A 55 -45.24 -18.63 -16.65
C GLY A 55 -45.27 -19.24 -18.05
N ARG A 56 -46.39 -19.85 -18.47
CA ARG A 56 -46.54 -20.39 -19.83
C ARG A 56 -46.61 -19.32 -20.93
N ARG A 57 -47.02 -18.08 -20.61
CA ARG A 57 -46.95 -16.93 -21.54
C ARG A 57 -45.61 -16.20 -21.51
N PHE A 58 -44.88 -16.23 -20.40
CA PHE A 58 -43.59 -15.54 -20.26
C PHE A 58 -42.38 -16.37 -20.71
N VAL A 59 -42.40 -17.71 -20.61
CA VAL A 59 -41.26 -18.55 -21.02
C VAL A 59 -40.91 -18.40 -22.52
N PRO A 60 -41.88 -18.37 -23.47
CA PRO A 60 -41.56 -18.13 -24.88
C PRO A 60 -41.14 -16.67 -25.16
N LEU A 61 -41.55 -15.73 -24.31
CA LEU A 61 -41.16 -14.32 -24.41
C LEU A 61 -39.75 -14.09 -23.84
N MET A 62 -39.36 -14.83 -22.79
CA MET A 62 -37.99 -14.86 -22.28
C MET A 62 -37.04 -15.52 -23.26
N ASP A 63 -37.42 -16.59 -23.97
CA ASP A 63 -36.53 -17.16 -25.00
C ASP A 63 -36.40 -16.25 -26.23
N ARG A 64 -37.44 -15.48 -26.60
CA ARG A 64 -37.31 -14.43 -27.63
C ARG A 64 -36.53 -13.21 -27.14
N VAL A 65 -36.67 -12.80 -25.87
CA VAL A 65 -35.85 -11.73 -25.26
C VAL A 65 -34.42 -12.21 -24.96
N LEU A 66 -34.16 -13.50 -24.79
CA LEU A 66 -32.82 -14.07 -24.64
C LEU A 66 -32.14 -14.32 -25.99
N VAL A 67 -32.88 -14.39 -27.11
CA VAL A 67 -32.31 -14.47 -28.46
C VAL A 67 -32.24 -13.10 -29.14
N GLU A 68 -33.12 -12.15 -28.82
CA GLU A 68 -33.11 -10.78 -29.38
C GLU A 68 -32.64 -9.70 -28.39
N GLY A 69 -32.40 -10.03 -27.11
CA GLY A 69 -31.90 -9.11 -26.07
C GLY A 69 -30.40 -9.18 -25.77
N TYR A 70 -29.65 -10.07 -26.43
CA TYR A 70 -28.17 -10.01 -26.47
C TYR A 70 -27.65 -8.98 -27.50
N GLY A 71 -28.52 -8.14 -28.07
CA GLY A 71 -28.16 -6.98 -28.89
C GLY A 71 -28.15 -5.64 -28.14
N GLY A 72 -28.42 -5.63 -26.83
CA GLY A 72 -28.66 -4.40 -26.06
C GLY A 72 -28.06 -4.43 -24.65
N LEU A 73 -26.90 -5.05 -24.46
CA LEU A 73 -25.98 -4.49 -23.47
C LEU A 73 -25.74 -3.06 -23.92
N ALA A 74 -25.79 -2.08 -23.02
CA ALA A 74 -25.05 -0.86 -23.23
C ALA A 74 -23.60 -1.30 -23.47
N THR A 75 -23.26 -1.49 -24.74
CA THR A 75 -21.90 -1.53 -25.19
C THR A 75 -21.37 -0.19 -24.74
N ILE A 76 -20.67 -0.18 -23.61
CA ILE A 76 -19.60 0.80 -23.43
C ILE A 76 -18.91 0.78 -24.78
N PRO A 77 -18.84 1.90 -25.50
CA PRO A 77 -18.07 1.91 -26.71
C PRO A 77 -16.66 1.55 -26.27
N VAL A 78 -16.29 0.28 -26.43
CA VAL A 78 -14.90 -0.14 -26.43
C VAL A 78 -14.39 0.50 -27.70
N ARG A 79 -14.10 1.80 -27.61
CA ARG A 79 -13.26 2.47 -28.58
C ARG A 79 -12.09 1.52 -28.76
N HIS A 80 -11.73 1.22 -30.01
CA HIS A 80 -10.46 0.59 -30.30
C HIS A 80 -9.35 1.53 -29.83
N ILE A 81 -9.09 1.50 -28.52
CA ILE A 81 -7.99 2.16 -27.84
C ILE A 81 -6.77 1.39 -28.34
N SER A 82 -6.03 1.99 -29.28
CA SER A 82 -4.74 1.51 -29.77
C SER A 82 -3.79 1.23 -28.59
N GLY A 83 -2.77 0.38 -28.81
CA GLY A 83 -1.68 0.20 -27.84
C GLY A 83 -1.01 1.53 -27.43
N ASP A 84 -1.13 2.55 -28.28
CA ASP A 84 -0.58 3.90 -28.06
C ASP A 84 -1.53 4.88 -27.32
N SER A 85 -2.65 4.40 -26.78
CA SER A 85 -3.58 5.31 -26.08
C SER A 85 -2.97 5.85 -24.79
N THR A 86 -3.16 7.15 -24.56
CA THR A 86 -2.76 7.84 -23.33
C THR A 86 -3.83 7.80 -22.22
N ASP A 87 -5.03 7.27 -22.52
CA ASP A 87 -6.10 7.06 -21.54
C ASP A 87 -5.81 5.83 -20.65
N LEU A 88 -5.16 6.08 -19.51
CA LEU A 88 -4.82 5.06 -18.51
C LEU A 88 -6.04 4.27 -18.02
N LYS A 89 -7.18 4.94 -17.77
CA LYS A 89 -8.39 4.27 -17.25
C LYS A 89 -8.97 3.32 -18.30
N GLY A 90 -9.01 3.75 -19.56
CA GLY A 90 -9.46 2.93 -20.68
C GLY A 90 -8.54 1.74 -20.97
N VAL A 91 -7.21 1.92 -20.85
CA VAL A 91 -6.25 0.81 -20.95
C VAL A 91 -6.44 -0.20 -19.81
N LEU A 92 -6.57 0.29 -18.57
CA LEU A 92 -6.80 -0.55 -17.39
C LEU A 92 -8.11 -1.35 -17.51
N ALA A 93 -9.18 -0.76 -18.03
CA ALA A 93 -10.47 -1.44 -18.22
C ALA A 93 -10.32 -2.74 -19.03
N LYS A 94 -9.48 -2.72 -20.08
CA LYS A 94 -9.19 -3.93 -20.90
C LYS A 94 -8.43 -4.98 -20.09
N LYS A 95 -7.39 -4.56 -19.37
CA LYS A 95 -6.58 -5.44 -18.52
C LYS A 95 -7.42 -6.11 -17.43
N ILE A 96 -8.38 -5.39 -16.87
CA ILE A 96 -9.29 -5.92 -15.85
C ILE A 96 -10.09 -7.11 -16.38
N VAL A 97 -10.69 -7.00 -17.57
CA VAL A 97 -11.50 -8.07 -18.17
C VAL A 97 -10.66 -9.34 -18.38
N GLU A 98 -9.45 -9.18 -18.93
CA GLU A 98 -8.52 -10.29 -19.17
C GLU A 98 -8.11 -10.98 -17.86
N HIS A 99 -7.76 -10.18 -16.86
CA HIS A 99 -7.28 -10.68 -15.57
C HIS A 99 -8.39 -11.30 -14.73
N GLN A 100 -9.61 -10.74 -14.75
CA GLN A 100 -10.79 -11.35 -14.13
C GLN A 100 -11.06 -12.74 -14.69
N LYS A 101 -10.98 -12.91 -16.02
CA LYS A 101 -11.12 -14.21 -16.68
C LYS A 101 -10.06 -15.19 -16.18
N ARG A 102 -8.78 -14.79 -16.18
CA ARG A 102 -7.65 -15.59 -15.68
C ARG A 102 -7.84 -16.03 -14.23
N VAL A 103 -8.22 -15.11 -13.34
CA VAL A 103 -8.46 -15.41 -11.92
C VAL A 103 -9.65 -16.35 -11.73
N LYS A 104 -10.73 -16.16 -12.50
CA LYS A 104 -11.90 -17.05 -12.46
C LYS A 104 -11.53 -18.47 -12.89
N GLU A 105 -10.80 -18.62 -13.99
CA GLU A 105 -10.33 -19.91 -14.49
C GLU A 105 -9.40 -20.60 -13.48
N PHE A 106 -8.42 -19.87 -12.94
CA PHE A 106 -7.51 -20.38 -11.91
C PHE A 106 -8.26 -20.86 -10.66
N ARG A 107 -9.18 -20.05 -10.12
CA ARG A 107 -9.96 -20.41 -8.92
C ARG A 107 -10.94 -21.56 -9.18
N SER A 108 -11.46 -21.69 -10.40
CA SER A 108 -12.32 -22.81 -10.77
C SER A 108 -11.54 -24.13 -10.81
N ALA A 109 -10.30 -24.10 -11.31
CA ALA A 109 -9.46 -25.29 -11.40
C ALA A 109 -8.76 -25.66 -10.08
N TYR A 110 -8.36 -24.67 -9.28
CA TYR A 110 -7.46 -24.88 -8.13
C TYR A 110 -7.96 -24.33 -6.80
N GLY A 111 -9.18 -23.79 -6.72
CA GLY A 111 -9.73 -23.16 -5.50
C GLY A 111 -9.60 -24.00 -4.22
N PRO A 112 -9.86 -25.32 -4.25
CA PRO A 112 -9.70 -26.19 -3.07
C PRO A 112 -8.26 -26.64 -2.76
N LYS A 113 -7.24 -26.28 -3.56
CA LYS A 113 -5.86 -26.75 -3.34
C LYS A 113 -5.24 -26.08 -2.13
N VAL A 114 -4.62 -26.89 -1.27
CA VAL A 114 -3.87 -26.45 -0.09
C VAL A 114 -2.54 -25.81 -0.51
N ILE A 115 -2.25 -24.60 -0.01
CA ILE A 115 -1.03 -23.83 -0.33
C ILE A 115 -0.08 -23.63 0.87
N GLY A 116 -0.45 -24.20 2.02
CA GLY A 116 0.30 -24.15 3.28
C GLY A 116 -0.54 -24.66 4.45
N GLU A 117 0.13 -24.95 5.56
CA GLU A 117 -0.48 -25.29 6.85
C GLU A 117 -0.46 -24.06 7.78
N ILE A 118 -1.27 -24.09 8.83
CA ILE A 118 -1.32 -23.06 9.88
C ILE A 118 -0.93 -23.70 11.20
N THR A 119 0.09 -23.16 11.86
CA THR A 119 0.55 -23.63 13.18
C THR A 119 0.14 -22.67 14.30
N VAL A 120 0.14 -23.14 15.55
CA VAL A 120 -0.11 -22.32 16.75
C VAL A 120 0.86 -21.13 16.81
N ASP A 121 2.14 -21.35 16.51
CA ASP A 121 3.16 -20.28 16.49
C ASP A 121 2.89 -19.22 15.45
N GLN A 122 2.26 -19.55 14.32
CA GLN A 122 1.90 -18.56 13.30
C GLN A 122 0.70 -17.70 13.73
N VAL A 123 -0.23 -18.26 14.52
CA VAL A 123 -1.35 -17.51 15.09
C VAL A 123 -0.84 -16.49 16.11
N TYR A 124 0.05 -16.89 17.03
CA TYR A 124 0.66 -15.95 18.00
C TYR A 124 1.70 -15.02 17.35
N GLY A 125 2.43 -15.52 16.36
CA GLY A 125 3.55 -14.85 15.72
C GLY A 125 3.16 -13.84 14.64
N GLY A 126 1.91 -13.39 14.63
CA GLY A 126 1.42 -12.37 13.69
C GLY A 126 1.46 -12.83 12.23
N MET A 127 0.99 -14.05 11.95
CA MET A 127 0.90 -14.62 10.61
C MET A 127 2.25 -14.83 9.90
N ARG A 128 3.35 -14.91 10.64
CA ARG A 128 4.70 -15.10 10.08
C ARG A 128 4.76 -16.31 9.14
N GLY A 129 5.06 -16.06 7.87
CA GLY A 129 5.20 -17.09 6.84
C GLY A 129 3.88 -17.64 6.28
N LEU A 130 2.72 -17.13 6.73
CA LEU A 130 1.43 -17.49 6.16
C LEU A 130 1.20 -16.77 4.83
N LYS A 131 0.74 -17.52 3.82
CA LYS A 131 0.24 -16.95 2.56
C LYS A 131 -1.26 -16.66 2.72
N SER A 132 -1.60 -15.46 3.21
CA SER A 132 -2.97 -15.11 3.64
C SER A 132 -3.70 -14.08 2.77
N LEU A 133 -3.00 -13.41 1.85
CA LEU A 133 -3.58 -12.42 0.95
C LEU A 133 -2.99 -12.52 -0.46
N VAL A 134 -3.70 -11.93 -1.43
CA VAL A 134 -3.23 -11.77 -2.82
C VAL A 134 -2.79 -10.33 -3.00
N THR A 135 -1.64 -10.13 -3.64
CA THR A 135 -1.20 -8.84 -4.16
C THR A 135 -0.71 -9.04 -5.59
N GLU A 136 -1.05 -8.11 -6.48
CA GLU A 136 -0.83 -8.25 -7.93
C GLU A 136 0.28 -7.33 -8.44
N THR A 137 0.63 -6.30 -7.66
CA THR A 137 1.47 -5.18 -8.09
C THR A 137 2.96 -5.47 -7.95
N SER A 138 3.36 -6.21 -6.93
CA SER A 138 4.77 -6.54 -6.67
C SER A 138 4.95 -7.89 -5.97
N TYR A 139 6.14 -8.45 -6.11
CA TYR A 139 6.56 -9.71 -5.51
C TYR A 139 8.05 -9.67 -5.16
N LEU A 140 8.41 -10.20 -3.99
CA LEU A 140 9.80 -10.31 -3.55
C LEU A 140 10.41 -11.64 -3.98
N ASP A 141 11.33 -11.58 -4.95
CA ASP A 141 12.21 -12.70 -5.24
C ASP A 141 13.34 -12.76 -4.20
N PRO A 142 13.56 -13.89 -3.49
CA PRO A 142 14.60 -14.01 -2.47
C PRO A 142 16.03 -13.81 -3.01
N ASP A 143 16.24 -14.02 -4.31
CA ASP A 143 17.53 -13.92 -4.98
C ASP A 143 17.63 -12.60 -5.76
N GLU A 144 16.57 -12.10 -6.40
CA GLU A 144 16.64 -10.88 -7.24
C GLU A 144 16.10 -9.61 -6.56
N GLY A 145 15.44 -9.73 -5.41
CA GLY A 145 14.81 -8.62 -4.72
C GLY A 145 13.39 -8.31 -5.22
N ILE A 146 12.90 -7.12 -4.88
CA ILE A 146 11.53 -6.73 -5.22
C ILE A 146 11.40 -6.53 -6.73
N ALA A 147 10.33 -7.07 -7.31
CA ALA A 147 9.92 -6.86 -8.68
C ALA A 147 8.54 -6.19 -8.74
N PHE A 148 8.38 -5.22 -9.65
CA PHE A 148 7.12 -4.54 -9.93
C PHE A 148 6.53 -5.11 -11.20
N ARG A 149 5.39 -5.81 -11.10
CA ARG A 149 4.79 -6.55 -12.22
C ARG A 149 5.77 -7.46 -12.96
N GLY A 150 6.69 -8.08 -12.24
CA GLY A 150 7.73 -8.96 -12.79
C GLY A 150 8.98 -8.25 -13.32
N TYR A 151 9.06 -6.91 -13.26
CA TYR A 151 10.25 -6.15 -13.62
C TYR A 151 11.08 -5.84 -12.38
N SER A 152 12.36 -6.23 -12.38
CA SER A 152 13.31 -5.90 -11.32
C SER A 152 13.68 -4.41 -11.29
N ILE A 153 14.24 -3.94 -10.18
CA ILE A 153 14.69 -2.54 -10.05
C ILE A 153 15.67 -2.10 -11.16
N PRO A 154 16.67 -2.90 -11.58
CA PRO A 154 17.50 -2.55 -12.74
C PRO A 154 16.71 -2.48 -14.06
N GLN A 155 15.71 -3.35 -14.25
CA GLN A 155 14.88 -3.35 -15.45
C GLN A 155 14.02 -2.09 -15.51
N ILE A 156 13.31 -1.73 -14.44
CA ILE A 156 12.48 -0.51 -14.42
C ILE A 156 13.32 0.76 -14.65
N ARG A 157 14.53 0.84 -14.06
CA ARG A 157 15.41 2.01 -14.22
C ARG A 157 15.92 2.16 -15.66
N LYS A 158 16.02 1.04 -16.38
CA LYS A 158 16.37 1.00 -17.79
C LYS A 158 15.20 1.31 -18.70
N SER A 159 14.01 0.78 -18.42
CA SER A 159 12.88 0.76 -19.35
C SER A 159 11.86 1.88 -19.15
N LEU A 160 11.68 2.38 -17.92
CA LEU A 160 10.70 3.42 -17.66
C LEU A 160 11.15 4.76 -18.24
N PRO A 161 10.22 5.57 -18.80
CA PRO A 161 10.51 6.92 -19.24
C PRO A 161 11.09 7.81 -18.13
N LYS A 162 11.93 8.75 -18.55
CA LYS A 162 12.67 9.67 -17.69
C LYS A 162 12.30 11.11 -18.06
N ALA A 163 12.56 12.04 -17.15
CA ALA A 163 12.43 13.45 -17.48
C ALA A 163 13.39 13.85 -18.60
N ALA A 164 13.07 14.90 -19.35
CA ALA A 164 13.99 15.45 -20.35
C ALA A 164 15.30 15.87 -19.68
N GLY A 165 16.42 15.29 -20.11
CA GLY A 165 17.74 15.51 -19.51
C GLY A 165 17.96 14.85 -18.14
N GLY A 166 17.02 14.02 -17.67
CA GLY A 166 17.15 13.21 -16.46
C GLY A 166 17.60 11.77 -16.74
N ASP A 167 18.15 11.14 -15.71
CA ASP A 167 18.68 9.78 -15.72
C ASP A 167 17.81 8.78 -14.94
N GLU A 168 16.96 9.27 -14.04
CA GLU A 168 16.12 8.46 -13.15
C GLU A 168 14.67 8.31 -13.63
N PRO A 169 14.03 7.15 -13.40
CA PRO A 169 12.70 6.85 -13.90
C PRO A 169 11.65 7.75 -13.25
N LEU A 170 10.67 8.18 -14.04
CA LEU A 170 9.53 8.95 -13.53
C LEU A 170 8.57 8.04 -12.75
N PRO A 171 8.17 8.40 -11.51
CA PRO A 171 7.21 7.62 -10.73
C PRO A 171 5.85 7.44 -11.42
N GLU A 172 5.46 8.36 -12.29
CA GLU A 172 4.26 8.24 -13.12
C GLU A 172 4.32 7.04 -14.07
N GLY A 173 5.51 6.77 -14.63
CA GLY A 173 5.71 5.59 -15.46
C GLY A 173 5.64 4.30 -14.65
N LEU A 174 6.10 4.33 -13.41
CA LEU A 174 5.94 3.20 -12.50
C LEU A 174 4.47 3.00 -12.10
N TYR A 175 3.71 4.07 -11.85
CA TYR A 175 2.29 3.97 -11.55
C TYR A 175 1.51 3.32 -12.71
N TRP A 176 1.82 3.71 -13.95
CA TRP A 176 1.27 3.05 -15.13
C TRP A 176 1.61 1.56 -15.16
N LEU A 177 2.88 1.21 -14.94
CA LEU A 177 3.32 -0.19 -14.89
C LEU A 177 2.56 -0.98 -13.82
N LEU A 178 2.47 -0.46 -12.59
CA LEU A 178 1.78 -1.13 -11.47
C LEU A 178 0.29 -1.38 -11.78
N LEU A 179 -0.37 -0.48 -12.49
CA LEU A 179 -1.76 -0.65 -12.90
C LEU A 179 -1.94 -1.63 -14.05
N THR A 180 -1.11 -1.53 -15.10
CA THR A 180 -1.37 -2.18 -16.39
C THR A 180 -0.55 -3.45 -16.64
N GLY A 181 0.57 -3.62 -15.92
CA GLY A 181 1.58 -4.63 -16.19
C GLY A 181 2.50 -4.30 -17.37
N GLU A 182 2.36 -3.12 -17.99
CA GLU A 182 3.08 -2.74 -19.21
C GLU A 182 3.98 -1.52 -18.97
N VAL A 183 5.14 -1.50 -19.65
CA VAL A 183 6.03 -0.33 -19.65
C VAL A 183 5.40 0.76 -20.54
N PRO A 184 5.15 1.97 -20.01
CA PRO A 184 4.50 3.04 -20.78
C PRO A 184 5.43 3.71 -21.79
N SER A 185 4.83 4.33 -22.82
CA SER A 185 5.49 5.30 -23.68
C SER A 185 5.73 6.65 -22.97
N ALA A 186 6.56 7.51 -23.57
CA ALA A 186 6.80 8.86 -23.05
C ALA A 186 5.53 9.73 -23.05
N GLU A 187 4.67 9.57 -24.05
CA GLU A 187 3.39 10.27 -24.18
C GLU A 187 2.39 9.84 -23.11
N GLN A 188 2.35 8.54 -22.80
CA GLN A 188 1.54 7.99 -21.71
C GLN A 188 1.99 8.56 -20.36
N VAL A 189 3.29 8.58 -20.10
CA VAL A 189 3.85 9.18 -18.88
C VAL A 189 3.51 10.67 -18.80
N LYS A 190 3.68 11.42 -19.90
CA LYS A 190 3.33 12.84 -19.96
C LYS A 190 1.85 13.10 -19.68
N ALA A 191 0.96 12.23 -20.18
CA ALA A 191 -0.46 12.33 -19.89
C ALA A 191 -0.76 12.12 -18.40
N VAL A 192 -0.15 11.11 -17.77
CA VAL A 192 -0.27 10.89 -16.32
C VAL A 192 0.25 12.09 -15.53
N SER A 193 1.45 12.61 -15.84
CA SER A 193 2.02 13.79 -15.18
C SER A 193 1.07 14.99 -15.26
N LYS A 194 0.49 15.25 -16.44
CA LYS A 194 -0.49 16.33 -16.64
C LYS A 194 -1.74 16.12 -15.79
N THR A 195 -2.32 14.92 -15.81
CA THR A 195 -3.52 14.61 -15.02
C THR A 195 -3.27 14.73 -13.52
N LEU A 196 -2.09 14.34 -13.02
CA LEU A 196 -1.73 14.53 -11.62
C LEU A 196 -1.60 16.02 -11.27
N ALA A 197 -0.99 16.82 -12.13
CA ALA A 197 -0.89 18.27 -11.91
C ALA A 197 -2.27 18.94 -11.88
N GLU A 198 -3.19 18.54 -12.76
CA GLU A 198 -4.56 19.09 -12.84
C GLU A 198 -5.44 18.77 -11.61
N HIS A 199 -5.09 17.75 -10.83
CA HIS A 199 -5.88 17.30 -9.67
C HIS A 199 -5.21 17.57 -8.31
N ALA A 200 -4.10 18.30 -8.30
CA ALA A 200 -3.25 18.50 -7.11
C ALA A 200 -3.80 19.51 -6.09
N ASP A 201 -4.82 20.30 -6.45
CA ASP A 201 -5.42 21.32 -5.57
C ASP A 201 -6.07 20.71 -4.33
N LEU A 202 -6.04 21.43 -3.21
CA LEU A 202 -6.67 21.01 -1.95
C LEU A 202 -7.92 21.84 -1.66
N PRO A 203 -9.00 21.23 -1.14
CA PRO A 203 -10.14 21.98 -0.67
C PRO A 203 -9.75 22.87 0.52
N SER A 204 -10.36 24.06 0.60
CA SER A 204 -9.95 25.11 1.55
C SER A 204 -9.93 24.66 3.00
N HIS A 205 -10.89 23.82 3.42
CA HIS A 205 -10.96 23.30 4.78
C HIS A 205 -9.75 22.44 5.16
N VAL A 206 -9.17 21.70 4.21
CA VAL A 206 -7.95 20.90 4.43
C VAL A 206 -6.73 21.81 4.56
N VAL A 207 -6.64 22.86 3.73
CA VAL A 207 -5.57 23.87 3.83
C VAL A 207 -5.63 24.59 5.17
N THR A 208 -6.82 25.02 5.59
CA THR A 208 -7.02 25.65 6.91
C THR A 208 -6.62 24.71 8.04
N MET A 209 -7.01 23.44 7.98
CA MET A 209 -6.63 22.46 8.99
C MET A 209 -5.11 22.28 9.06
N LEU A 210 -4.44 22.11 7.92
CA LEU A 210 -2.98 21.96 7.84
C LEU A 210 -2.23 23.15 8.43
N ASN A 211 -2.71 24.37 8.19
CA ASN A 211 -2.09 25.59 8.69
C ASN A 211 -2.37 25.86 10.18
N ASN A 212 -3.34 25.16 10.77
CA ASN A 212 -3.71 25.30 12.17
C ASN A 212 -3.17 24.17 13.07
N PHE A 213 -2.52 23.15 12.49
CA PHE A 213 -1.89 22.12 13.33
C PHE A 213 -0.78 22.73 14.18
N PRO A 214 -0.69 22.35 15.47
CA PRO A 214 0.40 22.82 16.32
C PRO A 214 1.72 22.17 15.88
N SER A 215 2.83 22.91 16.02
CA SER A 215 4.16 22.47 15.56
C SER A 215 4.69 21.21 16.27
N ASN A 216 4.13 20.85 17.44
CA ASN A 216 4.47 19.63 18.17
C ASN A 216 3.71 18.38 17.68
N LEU A 217 2.74 18.52 16.76
CA LEU A 217 2.06 17.37 16.17
C LEU A 217 2.96 16.72 15.11
N HIS A 218 3.21 15.42 15.27
CA HIS A 218 4.12 14.68 14.39
C HIS A 218 3.72 14.78 12.90
N PRO A 219 4.68 14.93 11.95
CA PRO A 219 4.37 15.07 10.52
C PRO A 219 3.45 13.97 9.96
N MET A 220 3.68 12.71 10.33
CA MET A 220 2.81 11.60 9.91
C MET A 220 1.37 11.71 10.42
N SER A 221 1.16 12.27 11.62
CA SER A 221 -0.18 12.48 12.16
C SER A 221 -0.90 13.60 11.40
N GLN A 222 -0.19 14.69 11.07
CA GLN A 222 -0.73 15.75 10.20
C GLN A 222 -1.09 15.20 8.82
N PHE A 223 -0.22 14.37 8.25
CA PHE A 223 -0.40 13.77 6.93
C PHE A 223 -1.64 12.86 6.89
N SER A 224 -1.76 11.94 7.84
CA SER A 224 -2.92 11.04 7.95
C SER A 224 -4.24 11.79 8.18
N ALA A 225 -4.23 12.82 9.04
CA ALA A 225 -5.41 13.64 9.31
C ALA A 225 -5.86 14.42 8.06
N ALA A 226 -4.92 15.04 7.33
CA ALA A 226 -5.20 15.74 6.08
C ALA A 226 -5.76 14.81 4.99
N ILE A 227 -5.17 13.63 4.83
CA ILE A 227 -5.68 12.61 3.90
C ILE A 227 -7.12 12.20 4.28
N THR A 228 -7.38 11.99 5.57
CA THR A 228 -8.73 11.67 6.06
C THR A 228 -9.73 12.79 5.75
N ALA A 229 -9.34 14.06 5.95
CA ALA A 229 -10.21 15.19 5.64
C ALA A 229 -10.50 15.33 4.13
N CYS A 230 -9.57 14.90 3.25
CA CYS A 230 -9.80 14.85 1.82
C CYS A 230 -10.90 13.86 1.38
N ASN A 231 -11.37 12.93 2.22
CA ASN A 231 -12.48 12.05 1.86
C ASN A 231 -13.79 12.81 1.57
N THR A 232 -13.91 14.08 1.98
CA THR A 232 -15.01 14.98 1.58
C THR A 232 -15.20 15.06 0.05
N GLU A 233 -14.15 14.80 -0.73
CA GLU A 233 -14.14 14.81 -2.20
C GLU A 233 -14.32 13.40 -2.83
N SER A 234 -14.56 12.37 -2.02
CA SER A 234 -14.60 10.96 -2.42
C SER A 234 -15.75 10.67 -3.40
N LEU A 235 -15.39 10.35 -4.64
CA LEU A 235 -16.32 9.93 -5.69
C LEU A 235 -16.85 8.53 -5.42
N PHE A 236 -16.02 7.62 -4.89
CA PHE A 236 -16.42 6.27 -4.54
C PHE A 236 -17.46 6.28 -3.42
N ALA A 237 -17.24 7.04 -2.34
CA ALA A 237 -18.19 7.11 -1.24
C ALA A 237 -19.55 7.66 -1.70
N LYS A 238 -19.53 8.71 -2.53
CA LYS A 238 -20.76 9.26 -3.13
C LYS A 238 -21.48 8.23 -4.00
N ALA A 239 -20.77 7.64 -4.97
CA ALA A 239 -21.34 6.68 -5.90
C ALA A 239 -21.88 5.42 -5.19
N TYR A 240 -21.19 4.94 -4.16
CA TYR A 240 -21.64 3.80 -3.36
C TYR A 240 -22.97 4.10 -2.66
N ASN A 241 -23.12 5.28 -2.06
CA ASN A 241 -24.35 5.72 -1.41
C ASN A 241 -25.51 5.91 -2.39
N GLU A 242 -25.21 6.24 -3.65
CA GLU A 242 -26.19 6.31 -4.74
C GLU A 242 -26.55 4.92 -5.31
N GLY A 243 -25.89 3.85 -4.85
CA GLY A 243 -26.23 2.47 -5.20
C GLY A 243 -25.64 1.99 -6.53
N VAL A 244 -24.48 2.49 -6.94
CA VAL A 244 -23.83 2.01 -8.18
C VAL A 244 -23.56 0.50 -8.17
N ASN A 245 -23.50 -0.09 -9.37
CA ASN A 245 -23.24 -1.51 -9.53
C ASN A 245 -21.82 -1.89 -9.05
N LYS A 246 -21.70 -3.02 -8.35
CA LYS A 246 -20.42 -3.56 -7.88
C LYS A 246 -19.37 -3.71 -8.99
N ALA A 247 -19.78 -4.00 -10.23
CA ALA A 247 -18.89 -4.17 -11.37
C ALA A 247 -18.09 -2.90 -11.73
N ILE A 248 -18.59 -1.71 -11.36
CA ILE A 248 -17.94 -0.43 -11.65
C ILE A 248 -17.31 0.24 -10.42
N TYR A 249 -17.25 -0.45 -9.28
CA TYR A 249 -16.59 0.05 -8.07
C TYR A 249 -15.14 0.49 -8.33
N TRP A 250 -14.43 -0.28 -9.16
CA TRP A 250 -13.04 0.03 -9.52
C TRP A 250 -12.89 1.36 -10.27
N GLU A 251 -13.92 1.82 -11.00
CA GLU A 251 -13.85 3.06 -11.77
C GLU A 251 -13.78 4.27 -10.86
N HIS A 252 -14.62 4.31 -9.82
CA HIS A 252 -14.62 5.40 -8.84
C HIS A 252 -13.43 5.30 -7.89
N THR A 253 -13.02 4.08 -7.53
CA THR A 253 -11.78 3.86 -6.78
C THR A 253 -10.55 4.33 -7.59
N PHE A 254 -10.51 4.10 -8.90
CA PHE A 254 -9.46 4.64 -9.76
C PHE A 254 -9.41 6.16 -9.72
N ASP A 255 -10.56 6.83 -9.86
CA ASP A 255 -10.61 8.29 -9.86
C ASP A 255 -10.15 8.87 -8.52
N ASP A 256 -10.62 8.31 -7.40
CA ASP A 256 -10.21 8.73 -6.06
C ASP A 256 -8.74 8.43 -5.77
N SER A 257 -8.24 7.26 -6.17
CA SER A 257 -6.83 6.90 -6.02
C SER A 257 -5.91 7.84 -6.79
N LEU A 258 -6.24 8.17 -8.03
CA LEU A 258 -5.46 9.11 -8.85
C LEU A 258 -5.49 10.52 -8.25
N ARG A 259 -6.66 10.99 -7.82
CA ARG A 259 -6.82 12.31 -7.17
C ARG A 259 -6.11 12.39 -5.84
N LEU A 260 -6.11 11.30 -5.07
CA LEU A 260 -5.34 11.21 -3.84
C LEU A 260 -3.84 11.36 -4.15
N ILE A 261 -3.28 10.53 -5.04
CA ILE A 261 -1.86 10.61 -5.46
C ILE A 261 -1.48 12.03 -5.93
N ALA A 262 -2.35 12.68 -6.70
CA ALA A 262 -2.16 14.05 -7.16
C ALA A 262 -2.01 15.06 -5.99
N LYS A 263 -2.82 14.91 -4.94
CA LYS A 263 -2.87 15.80 -3.77
C LYS A 263 -1.76 15.56 -2.75
N LEU A 264 -1.17 14.36 -2.71
CA LEU A 264 -0.20 13.99 -1.67
C LEU A 264 1.03 14.91 -1.61
N PRO A 265 1.68 15.31 -2.72
CA PRO A 265 2.77 16.27 -2.68
C PRO A 265 2.38 17.62 -2.09
N THR A 266 1.17 18.11 -2.41
CA THR A 266 0.64 19.37 -1.88
C THR A 266 0.49 19.29 -0.37
N ILE A 267 -0.17 18.24 0.14
CA ILE A 267 -0.31 17.99 1.59
C ILE A 267 1.06 17.88 2.26
N ALA A 268 1.92 17.03 1.71
CA ALA A 268 3.23 16.76 2.27
C ALA A 268 4.10 18.02 2.31
N ALA A 269 4.11 18.82 1.24
CA ALA A 269 4.89 20.05 1.17
C ALA A 269 4.35 21.12 2.10
N THR A 270 3.02 21.27 2.26
CA THR A 270 2.43 22.17 3.26
C THR A 270 2.90 21.80 4.68
N ILE A 271 2.87 20.51 5.04
CA ILE A 271 3.37 20.05 6.34
C ILE A 271 4.85 20.41 6.51
N TYR A 272 5.68 20.14 5.49
CA TYR A 272 7.11 20.43 5.54
C TYR A 272 7.38 21.93 5.75
N ARG A 273 6.65 22.78 5.02
CA ARG A 273 6.81 24.23 5.07
C ARG A 273 6.34 24.81 6.40
N ASN A 274 5.19 24.34 6.91
CA ASN A 274 4.64 24.75 8.19
C ASN A 274 5.59 24.41 9.35
N LEU A 275 6.21 23.23 9.31
CA LEU A 275 7.10 22.79 10.39
C LEU A 275 8.52 23.33 10.30
N TYR A 276 9.05 23.51 9.08
CA TYR A 276 10.50 23.68 8.89
C TYR A 276 10.89 24.88 8.03
N ARG A 277 9.92 25.66 7.51
CA ARG A 277 10.14 26.83 6.64
C ARG A 277 9.13 27.95 6.93
N ASP A 278 8.83 28.17 8.21
CA ASP A 278 8.02 29.28 8.73
C ASP A 278 6.62 29.42 8.10
N GLY A 279 6.02 28.32 7.64
CA GLY A 279 4.71 28.35 6.97
C GLY A 279 4.71 29.07 5.62
N SER A 280 5.88 29.15 4.96
CA SER A 280 6.00 29.76 3.63
C SER A 280 5.12 29.05 2.60
N SER A 281 4.62 29.83 1.64
CA SER A 281 3.78 29.31 0.54
C SER A 281 4.50 28.21 -0.24
N ILE A 282 3.74 27.18 -0.61
CA ILE A 282 4.21 26.07 -1.46
C ILE A 282 4.30 26.46 -2.94
N GLY A 283 3.79 27.65 -3.31
CA GLY A 283 3.73 28.10 -4.70
C GLY A 283 2.59 27.46 -5.50
N ALA A 284 2.60 27.69 -6.81
CA ALA A 284 1.62 27.11 -7.73
C ALA A 284 2.17 25.83 -8.38
N ILE A 285 1.28 24.89 -8.68
CA ILE A 285 1.61 23.70 -9.48
C ILE A 285 1.89 24.13 -10.91
N ASP A 286 3.01 23.64 -11.46
CA ASP A 286 3.36 23.82 -12.87
C ASP A 286 2.91 22.57 -13.65
N THR A 287 1.89 22.75 -14.49
CA THR A 287 1.31 21.67 -15.30
C THR A 287 2.26 21.12 -16.38
N ASN A 288 3.41 21.77 -16.61
CA ASN A 288 4.44 21.29 -17.52
C ASN A 288 5.54 20.47 -16.82
N LYS A 289 5.54 20.43 -15.48
CA LYS A 289 6.49 19.64 -14.68
C LYS A 289 5.90 18.27 -14.34
N ASP A 290 6.77 17.27 -14.21
CA ASP A 290 6.41 15.98 -13.63
C ASP A 290 6.10 16.10 -12.13
N TRP A 291 5.48 15.05 -11.59
CA TRP A 291 5.00 14.97 -10.22
C TRP A 291 6.12 15.20 -9.19
N SER A 292 7.30 14.63 -9.44
CA SER A 292 8.46 14.78 -8.54
C SER A 292 9.04 16.19 -8.58
N ALA A 293 9.14 16.80 -9.78
CA ALA A 293 9.64 18.17 -9.93
C ALA A 293 8.69 19.23 -9.34
N ASN A 294 7.38 19.01 -9.42
CA ASN A 294 6.41 19.83 -8.68
C ASN A 294 6.60 19.65 -7.17
N PHE A 295 6.76 18.41 -6.70
CA PHE A 295 6.95 18.15 -5.28
C PHE A 295 8.21 18.82 -4.70
N THR A 296 9.36 18.69 -5.36
CA THR A 296 10.61 19.34 -4.91
C THR A 296 10.52 20.86 -4.93
N SER A 297 9.88 21.43 -5.96
CA SER A 297 9.61 22.87 -6.03
C SER A 297 8.76 23.33 -4.83
N MET A 298 7.69 22.59 -4.52
CA MET A 298 6.82 22.90 -3.37
C MET A 298 7.54 22.76 -2.04
N LEU A 299 8.44 21.79 -1.88
CA LEU A 299 9.29 21.63 -0.69
C LEU A 299 10.34 22.75 -0.54
N GLY A 300 10.68 23.44 -1.64
CA GLY A 300 11.63 24.56 -1.65
C GLY A 300 13.04 24.16 -2.06
N TYR A 301 13.19 23.04 -2.77
CA TYR A 301 14.45 22.55 -3.28
C TYR A 301 14.55 22.82 -4.78
N ASN A 302 15.57 23.57 -5.17
CA ASN A 302 15.80 23.96 -6.57
C ASN A 302 16.94 23.19 -7.22
N ASP A 303 17.68 22.36 -6.47
CA ASP A 303 18.75 21.54 -7.04
C ASP A 303 18.15 20.47 -7.98
N PRO A 304 18.48 20.48 -9.29
CA PRO A 304 17.98 19.48 -10.22
C PRO A 304 18.37 18.05 -9.82
N LYS A 305 19.53 17.87 -9.18
CA LYS A 305 19.99 16.56 -8.68
C LYS A 305 19.14 16.07 -7.51
N PHE A 306 18.63 16.96 -6.67
CA PHE A 306 17.67 16.57 -5.64
C PHE A 306 16.34 16.14 -6.27
N THR A 307 15.92 16.77 -7.36
CA THR A 307 14.74 16.32 -8.10
C THR A 307 14.93 14.93 -8.70
N GLU A 308 16.11 14.63 -9.27
CA GLU A 308 16.48 13.28 -9.71
C GLU A 308 16.47 12.26 -8.57
N LEU A 309 17.00 12.63 -7.40
CA LEU A 309 16.92 11.78 -6.20
C LEU A 309 15.47 11.48 -5.83
N ILE A 310 14.59 12.48 -5.82
CA ILE A 310 13.19 12.31 -5.45
C ILE A 310 12.45 11.45 -6.49
N ARG A 311 12.74 11.57 -7.79
CA ARG A 311 12.21 10.66 -8.81
C ARG A 311 12.60 9.20 -8.52
N LEU A 312 13.90 8.94 -8.27
CA LEU A 312 14.39 7.61 -7.90
C LEU A 312 13.75 7.12 -6.59
N TYR A 313 13.75 7.95 -5.55
CA TYR A 313 13.23 7.62 -4.22
C TYR A 313 11.76 7.20 -4.30
N LEU A 314 10.93 8.01 -4.96
CA LEU A 314 9.49 7.78 -5.09
C LEU A 314 9.19 6.55 -5.95
N ALA A 315 10.04 6.21 -6.92
CA ALA A 315 9.91 4.98 -7.69
C ALA A 315 10.24 3.74 -6.85
N ILE A 316 11.37 3.70 -6.15
CA ILE A 316 11.86 2.45 -5.51
C ILE A 316 11.19 2.12 -4.16
N HIS A 317 10.51 3.09 -3.52
CA HIS A 317 9.74 2.86 -2.28
C HIS A 317 8.25 2.64 -2.53
N SER A 318 7.83 2.65 -3.80
CA SER A 318 6.42 2.70 -4.22
C SER A 318 5.61 1.51 -3.76
N ASP A 319 6.20 0.31 -3.78
CA ASP A 319 5.53 -0.92 -3.36
C ASP A 319 6.52 -1.95 -2.81
N HIS A 320 6.05 -2.87 -1.96
CA HIS A 320 6.85 -3.99 -1.46
C HIS A 320 5.95 -5.10 -0.90
N GLU A 321 5.22 -5.74 -1.80
CA GLU A 321 4.17 -6.73 -1.51
C GLU A 321 3.03 -6.17 -0.64
N GLY A 322 2.03 -7.01 -0.34
CA GLY A 322 0.86 -6.62 0.46
C GLY A 322 1.00 -6.89 1.96
N GLY A 323 1.98 -7.68 2.41
CA GLY A 323 2.06 -8.16 3.79
C GLY A 323 2.67 -7.17 4.80
N ASN A 324 3.25 -6.06 4.33
CA ASN A 324 3.76 -5.02 5.22
C ASN A 324 2.58 -4.19 5.78
N VAL A 325 2.74 -3.64 6.99
CA VAL A 325 1.63 -3.07 7.78
C VAL A 325 0.86 -1.97 7.03
N SER A 326 1.55 -1.09 6.30
CA SER A 326 0.87 0.01 5.60
C SER A 326 0.09 -0.46 4.37
N ALA A 327 0.62 -1.43 3.62
CA ALA A 327 -0.11 -2.04 2.50
C ALA A 327 -1.29 -2.87 2.99
N HIS A 328 -1.07 -3.73 4.01
CA HIS A 328 -2.12 -4.58 4.55
C HIS A 328 -3.24 -3.76 5.22
N ALA A 329 -2.92 -2.72 6.00
CA ALA A 329 -3.95 -1.86 6.59
C ALA A 329 -4.78 -1.14 5.52
N THR A 330 -4.15 -0.68 4.43
CA THR A 330 -4.87 -0.08 3.29
C THR A 330 -5.81 -1.10 2.66
N HIS A 331 -5.33 -2.33 2.40
CA HIS A 331 -6.13 -3.42 1.85
C HIS A 331 -7.28 -3.81 2.78
N LEU A 332 -7.01 -3.98 4.07
CA LEU A 332 -7.97 -4.40 5.09
C LEU A 332 -9.11 -3.40 5.23
N VAL A 333 -8.80 -2.11 5.40
CA VAL A 333 -9.82 -1.05 5.47
C VAL A 333 -10.56 -0.92 4.15
N GLY A 334 -9.83 -1.01 3.04
CA GLY A 334 -10.41 -1.08 1.70
C GLY A 334 -11.39 -2.24 1.57
N SER A 335 -11.10 -3.43 2.09
CA SER A 335 -11.97 -4.62 1.99
C SER A 335 -13.37 -4.43 2.59
N ALA A 336 -13.53 -3.46 3.51
CA ALA A 336 -14.81 -3.03 4.05
C ALA A 336 -15.58 -2.04 3.17
N LEU A 337 -15.11 -1.79 1.94
CA LEU A 337 -15.62 -0.79 0.99
C LEU A 337 -15.46 0.66 1.50
N SER A 338 -14.45 0.92 2.33
CA SER A 338 -14.00 2.29 2.55
C SER A 338 -13.34 2.84 1.29
N ASP A 339 -13.49 4.14 1.04
CA ASP A 339 -12.86 4.81 -0.10
C ASP A 339 -11.32 4.86 0.01
N PRO A 340 -10.61 5.22 -1.08
CA PRO A 340 -9.15 5.31 -1.10
C PRO A 340 -8.53 6.25 -0.06
N TYR A 341 -9.18 7.37 0.27
CA TYR A 341 -8.65 8.34 1.24
C TYR A 341 -8.62 7.73 2.64
N LEU A 342 -9.74 7.16 3.08
CA LEU A 342 -9.84 6.51 4.39
C LEU A 342 -8.90 5.29 4.50
N SER A 343 -8.85 4.49 3.44
CA SER A 343 -8.00 3.30 3.39
C SER A 343 -6.51 3.68 3.46
N PHE A 344 -6.09 4.69 2.70
CA PHE A 344 -4.72 5.14 2.71
C PHE A 344 -4.32 5.81 4.02
N ALA A 345 -5.20 6.63 4.63
CA ALA A 345 -4.94 7.23 5.94
C ALA A 345 -4.70 6.16 7.03
N ALA A 346 -5.49 5.07 7.03
CA ALA A 346 -5.26 3.93 7.91
C ALA A 346 -3.89 3.28 7.64
N GLY A 347 -3.52 3.11 6.37
CA GLY A 347 -2.18 2.69 5.95
C GLY A 347 -1.06 3.59 6.48
N MET A 348 -1.25 4.91 6.47
CA MET A 348 -0.29 5.89 7.00
C MET A 348 -0.16 5.82 8.52
N ASN A 349 -1.24 5.53 9.25
CA ASN A 349 -1.16 5.27 10.69
C ASN A 349 -0.32 4.01 10.99
N GLY A 350 -0.48 2.96 10.18
CA GLY A 350 0.37 1.78 10.23
C GLY A 350 1.84 2.07 9.87
N LEU A 351 2.06 2.92 8.87
CA LEU A 351 3.41 3.36 8.46
C LEU A 351 4.12 4.18 9.53
N ALA A 352 3.39 4.99 10.28
CA ALA A 352 3.95 5.76 11.40
C ALA A 352 4.40 4.89 12.59
N GLY A 353 4.04 3.60 12.60
CA GLY A 353 4.48 2.65 13.63
C GLY A 353 6.01 2.48 13.66
N PRO A 354 6.64 2.46 14.85
CA PRO A 354 8.10 2.33 14.98
C PRO A 354 8.72 1.10 14.31
N LEU A 355 8.00 0.00 14.25
CA LEU A 355 8.45 -1.24 13.62
C LEU A 355 8.31 -1.25 12.09
N HIS A 356 7.83 -0.15 11.48
CA HIS A 356 7.60 -0.06 10.04
C HIS A 356 8.30 1.14 9.41
N GLY A 357 7.80 2.37 9.60
CA GLY A 357 8.31 3.55 8.88
C GLY A 357 9.50 4.24 9.53
N LEU A 358 9.80 3.93 10.79
CA LEU A 358 10.82 4.66 11.56
C LEU A 358 12.25 4.15 11.36
N ALA A 359 12.55 3.24 10.44
CA ALA A 359 13.94 2.83 10.16
C ALA A 359 14.89 4.01 9.86
N ASN A 360 14.33 5.18 9.49
CA ASN A 360 15.01 6.38 9.08
C ASN A 360 14.94 7.60 10.07
N GLN A 361 14.29 7.57 11.26
CA GLN A 361 13.92 8.83 11.98
C GLN A 361 14.01 8.99 13.52
N GLU A 362 14.14 7.96 14.34
CA GLU A 362 14.18 7.99 15.80
C GLU A 362 15.34 8.77 16.46
N VAL A 363 16.19 9.47 15.70
CA VAL A 363 17.12 10.50 16.22
C VAL A 363 16.38 11.45 17.15
N LEU A 364 15.15 11.87 16.82
CA LEU A 364 14.42 12.85 17.60
C LEU A 364 13.91 12.29 18.94
N ILE A 365 13.42 11.04 18.98
CA ILE A 365 12.97 10.37 20.21
C ILE A 365 14.17 10.13 21.14
N TRP A 366 15.30 9.74 20.57
CA TRP A 366 16.55 9.55 21.31
C TRP A 366 17.06 10.89 21.89
N LEU A 367 17.06 11.97 21.11
CA LEU A 367 17.45 13.31 21.56
C LEU A 367 16.49 13.90 22.61
N THR A 368 15.19 13.66 22.51
CA THR A 368 14.22 14.11 23.54
C THR A 368 14.39 13.33 24.85
N LYS A 369 14.66 12.02 24.81
CA LYS A 369 14.99 11.23 26.01
C LYS A 369 16.32 11.68 26.62
N LEU A 370 17.33 11.92 25.79
CA LEU A 370 18.62 12.48 26.20
C LEU A 370 18.44 13.81 26.95
N GLN A 371 17.71 14.76 26.36
CA GLN A 371 17.48 16.09 26.95
C GLN A 371 16.65 16.03 28.24
N LYS A 372 15.66 15.13 28.30
CA LYS A 372 14.80 14.95 29.48
C LYS A 372 15.52 14.27 30.65
N GLU A 373 16.42 13.32 30.37
CA GLU A 373 17.12 12.54 31.41
C GLU A 373 18.45 13.17 31.85
N LEU A 374 19.13 13.93 30.98
CA LEU A 374 20.46 14.47 31.27
C LEU A 374 20.47 15.99 31.54
N GLY A 375 19.39 16.72 31.25
CA GLY A 375 19.33 18.17 31.41
C GLY A 375 20.22 18.91 30.40
N GLY A 376 20.75 20.09 30.78
CA GLY A 376 21.60 20.98 29.97
C GLY A 376 22.96 20.37 29.56
N GLU A 377 24.08 21.10 29.68
CA GLU A 377 25.39 20.58 29.22
C GLU A 377 25.76 19.24 29.89
N VAL A 378 25.89 18.20 29.06
CA VAL A 378 26.17 16.82 29.47
C VAL A 378 27.65 16.51 29.22
N SER A 379 28.34 15.93 30.22
CA SER A 379 29.71 15.44 30.02
C SER A 379 29.76 14.23 29.08
N ASP A 380 30.87 14.09 28.33
CA ASP A 380 31.05 13.01 27.35
C ASP A 380 30.86 11.61 27.94
N ASP A 381 31.22 11.41 29.22
CA ASP A 381 31.10 10.11 29.87
C ASP A 381 29.67 9.79 30.31
N LYS A 382 28.89 10.78 30.76
CA LYS A 382 27.45 10.62 31.03
C LYS A 382 26.66 10.40 29.75
N LEU A 383 27.04 11.10 28.69
CA LEU A 383 26.47 10.90 27.36
C LEU A 383 26.72 9.46 26.89
N LYS A 384 27.96 8.95 27.01
CA LYS A 384 28.30 7.56 26.67
C LYS A 384 27.45 6.58 27.47
N GLU A 385 27.41 6.69 28.79
CA GLU A 385 26.68 5.75 29.65
C GLU A 385 25.17 5.71 29.32
N PHE A 386 24.58 6.87 29.04
CA PHE A 386 23.19 6.98 28.62
C PHE A 386 22.90 6.33 27.26
N VAL A 387 23.78 6.55 26.29
CA VAL A 387 23.74 5.91 24.97
C VAL A 387 23.76 4.38 25.14
N TRP A 388 24.60 3.87 26.03
CA TRP A 388 24.73 2.42 26.28
C TRP A 388 23.50 1.81 26.96
N LYS A 389 22.81 2.56 27.82
CA LYS A 389 21.68 2.07 28.60
C LYS A 389 20.35 2.04 27.84
N THR A 390 20.15 2.95 26.88
CA THR A 390 18.83 3.20 26.26
C THR A 390 18.59 2.46 24.95
N LEU A 391 19.62 1.86 24.36
CA LEU A 391 19.52 1.11 23.10
C LEU A 391 19.20 -0.37 23.35
N LYS A 392 17.91 -0.71 23.34
CA LYS A 392 17.44 -2.09 23.14
C LYS A 392 16.66 -2.20 21.84
N SER A 393 17.17 -3.07 20.96
CA SER A 393 16.55 -3.65 19.76
C SER A 393 15.93 -2.71 18.72
N GLY A 394 16.58 -2.65 17.55
CA GLY A 394 15.95 -2.38 16.26
C GLY A 394 15.84 -0.91 15.86
N GLN A 395 16.94 -0.16 15.81
CA GLN A 395 16.88 1.28 15.54
C GLN A 395 18.10 1.80 14.74
N GLU A 396 17.83 2.37 13.55
CA GLU A 396 18.37 3.65 13.04
C GLU A 396 19.78 3.73 12.39
N VAL A 397 19.84 3.74 11.07
CA VAL A 397 21.09 3.85 10.28
C VAL A 397 21.80 5.19 10.52
N LEU A 398 21.09 6.33 10.39
CA LEU A 398 21.70 7.66 10.52
C LEU A 398 22.18 7.99 11.95
N ILE A 399 21.46 7.58 13.00
CA ILE A 399 21.96 7.67 14.39
C ILE A 399 23.28 6.93 14.50
N TRP A 400 23.26 5.68 14.06
CA TRP A 400 24.41 4.79 14.22
C TRP A 400 25.63 5.34 13.47
N LEU A 401 25.43 5.89 12.27
CA LEU A 401 26.46 6.60 11.50
C LEU A 401 26.99 7.84 12.23
N THR A 402 26.11 8.66 12.81
CA THR A 402 26.49 9.88 13.53
C THR A 402 27.27 9.54 14.81
N LYS A 403 26.84 8.51 15.54
CA LYS A 403 27.54 7.98 16.73
C LYS A 403 28.93 7.47 16.36
N LEU A 404 29.02 6.67 15.30
CA LEU A 404 30.28 6.15 14.79
C LEU A 404 31.22 7.31 14.44
N GLN A 405 30.74 8.31 13.70
CA GLN A 405 31.54 9.48 13.34
C GLN A 405 31.99 10.29 14.58
N LYS A 406 31.13 10.42 15.58
CA LYS A 406 31.47 11.10 16.84
C LYS A 406 32.49 10.31 17.67
N GLU A 407 32.37 8.98 17.76
CA GLU A 407 33.27 8.12 18.54
C GLU A 407 34.64 7.93 17.88
N LEU A 408 34.68 7.79 16.56
CA LEU A 408 35.90 7.43 15.83
C LEU A 408 36.61 8.63 15.20
N GLY A 409 35.94 9.79 15.09
CA GLY A 409 36.48 11.00 14.49
C GLY A 409 36.34 11.02 12.97
N GLY A 410 37.26 11.71 12.28
CA GLY A 410 37.27 11.94 10.83
C GLY A 410 37.37 10.67 9.97
N GLU A 411 38.45 10.51 9.21
CA GLU A 411 38.64 9.27 8.43
C GLU A 411 38.90 8.09 9.37
N VAL A 412 38.00 7.09 9.33
CA VAL A 412 38.04 5.90 10.17
C VAL A 412 38.77 4.78 9.42
N SER A 413 39.74 4.11 10.05
CA SER A 413 40.36 2.92 9.44
C SER A 413 39.42 1.71 9.48
N ASP A 414 39.56 0.79 8.52
CA ASP A 414 38.75 -0.44 8.47
C ASP A 414 38.82 -1.24 9.78
N ASP A 415 39.98 -1.26 10.44
CA ASP A 415 40.16 -2.00 11.70
C ASP A 415 39.42 -1.36 12.87
N LYS A 416 39.47 -0.02 13.01
CA LYS A 416 38.67 0.69 14.02
C LYS A 416 37.16 0.51 13.79
N LEU A 417 36.75 0.49 12.52
CA LEU A 417 35.35 0.23 12.15
C LEU A 417 34.93 -1.20 12.53
N LYS A 418 35.77 -2.21 12.23
CA LYS A 418 35.52 -3.60 12.63
C LYS A 418 35.38 -3.72 14.15
N GLU A 419 36.28 -3.10 14.91
CA GLU A 419 36.23 -3.10 16.37
C GLU A 419 34.92 -2.50 16.89
N PHE A 420 34.48 -1.37 16.33
CA PHE A 420 33.21 -0.73 16.68
C PHE A 420 31.99 -1.61 16.35
N VAL A 421 31.98 -2.26 15.18
CA VAL A 421 30.91 -3.19 14.79
C VAL A 421 30.88 -4.40 15.73
N TRP A 422 32.02 -5.01 16.03
CA TRP A 422 32.10 -6.12 17.00
C TRP A 422 31.65 -5.71 18.40
N LYS A 423 32.05 -4.52 18.87
CA LYS A 423 31.60 -3.96 20.15
C LYS A 423 30.07 -3.80 20.17
N THR A 424 29.49 -3.27 19.09
CA THR A 424 28.05 -3.12 18.93
C THR A 424 27.35 -4.49 19.04
N LEU A 425 27.79 -5.48 18.26
CA LEU A 425 27.18 -6.82 18.25
C LEU A 425 27.34 -7.56 19.58
N LYS A 426 28.51 -7.46 20.23
CA LYS A 426 28.77 -8.06 21.56
C LYS A 426 27.92 -7.43 22.67
N SER A 427 27.48 -6.18 22.51
CA SER A 427 26.57 -5.52 23.45
C SER A 427 25.09 -5.94 23.30
N GLY A 428 24.78 -6.85 22.36
CA GLY A 428 23.41 -7.28 22.06
C GLY A 428 22.64 -6.33 21.14
N GLN A 429 23.31 -5.32 20.58
CA GLN A 429 22.76 -4.42 19.57
C GLN A 429 22.90 -5.03 18.17
N VAL A 430 22.14 -4.48 17.22
CA VAL A 430 22.17 -4.86 15.79
C VAL A 430 22.81 -3.74 14.97
N VAL A 431 23.29 -4.07 13.76
CA VAL A 431 23.69 -3.04 12.79
C VAL A 431 22.47 -2.63 11.98
N PRO A 432 21.98 -1.39 12.09
CA PRO A 432 20.74 -0.97 11.43
C PRO A 432 20.87 -1.02 9.90
N GLY A 433 19.78 -1.40 9.23
CA GLY A 433 19.75 -1.55 7.78
C GLY A 433 20.43 -2.81 7.24
N TYR A 434 21.07 -3.63 8.09
CA TYR A 434 21.69 -4.91 7.71
C TYR A 434 20.99 -6.09 8.36
N GLY A 435 20.84 -7.18 7.60
CA GLY A 435 20.17 -8.40 8.09
C GLY A 435 18.75 -8.51 7.57
N HIS A 436 18.51 -9.39 6.59
CA HIS A 436 17.17 -9.62 6.05
C HIS A 436 16.68 -11.04 6.37
N ALA A 437 15.38 -11.18 6.66
CA ALA A 437 14.77 -12.50 6.88
C ALA A 437 14.64 -13.36 5.60
N VAL A 438 14.69 -12.76 4.41
CA VAL A 438 14.28 -13.38 3.14
C VAL A 438 15.32 -13.16 2.05
N LEU A 439 15.67 -11.90 1.78
CA LEU A 439 16.59 -11.55 0.71
C LEU A 439 18.01 -12.09 0.98
N ARG A 440 18.58 -12.80 0.02
CA ARG A 440 19.88 -13.49 0.13
C ARG A 440 21.05 -12.70 -0.44
N LYS A 441 20.79 -11.55 -1.06
CA LYS A 441 21.76 -10.64 -1.68
C LYS A 441 21.53 -9.21 -1.19
N THR A 442 22.36 -8.27 -1.60
CA THR A 442 22.10 -6.83 -1.38
C THR A 442 20.82 -6.40 -2.07
N ASP A 443 19.98 -5.64 -1.37
CA ASP A 443 18.75 -5.08 -1.92
C ASP A 443 19.04 -4.24 -3.17
N PRO A 444 18.42 -4.53 -4.32
CA PRO A 444 18.68 -3.78 -5.54
C PRO A 444 18.28 -2.30 -5.40
N ARG A 445 17.38 -1.95 -4.47
CA ARG A 445 17.06 -0.56 -4.13
C ARG A 445 18.19 0.15 -3.39
N TYR A 446 18.98 -0.57 -2.60
CA TYR A 446 20.23 -0.06 -2.02
C TYR A 446 21.26 0.18 -3.13
N ILE A 447 21.40 -0.75 -4.08
CA ILE A 447 22.37 -0.66 -5.18
C ILE A 447 22.13 0.58 -6.04
N VAL A 448 20.90 0.84 -6.49
CA VAL A 448 20.63 2.02 -7.35
C VAL A 448 20.86 3.34 -6.62
N GLN A 449 20.59 3.41 -5.31
CA GLN A 449 20.93 4.57 -4.49
C GLN A 449 22.44 4.76 -4.30
N ARG A 450 23.17 3.65 -4.16
CA ARG A 450 24.63 3.66 -4.14
C ARG A 450 25.21 4.17 -5.46
N GLU A 451 24.68 3.71 -6.59
CA GLU A 451 25.08 4.18 -7.93
C GLU A 451 24.81 5.68 -8.11
N PHE A 452 23.63 6.15 -7.68
CA PHE A 452 23.30 7.58 -7.65
C PHE A 452 24.34 8.36 -6.82
N SER A 453 24.70 7.84 -5.64
CA SER A 453 25.65 8.49 -4.74
C SER A 453 27.09 8.50 -5.29
N LEU A 454 27.54 7.41 -5.90
CA LEU A 454 28.84 7.35 -6.58
C LEU A 454 28.95 8.39 -7.70
N LYS A 455 27.85 8.66 -8.41
CA LYS A 455 27.80 9.63 -9.50
C LYS A 455 27.74 11.08 -9.01
N HIS A 456 26.95 11.35 -7.96
CA HIS A 456 26.58 12.73 -7.60
C HIS A 456 27.21 13.26 -6.31
N LEU A 457 27.61 12.38 -5.39
CA LEU A 457 28.19 12.75 -4.09
C LEU A 457 29.30 11.77 -3.64
N PRO A 458 30.27 11.39 -4.49
CA PRO A 458 31.31 10.40 -4.14
C PRO A 458 32.20 10.87 -2.98
N ASP A 459 32.36 12.18 -2.84
CA ASP A 459 33.21 12.78 -1.82
C ASP A 459 32.51 13.09 -0.50
N TYR A 460 31.20 12.87 -0.40
CA TYR A 460 30.45 13.17 0.81
C TYR A 460 30.89 12.26 1.97
N PRO A 461 31.34 12.81 3.12
CA PRO A 461 31.89 12.00 4.21
C PRO A 461 30.96 10.90 4.73
N LEU A 462 29.66 11.18 4.88
CA LEU A 462 28.69 10.16 5.32
C LEU A 462 28.51 9.06 4.27
N PHE A 463 28.61 9.37 2.97
CA PHE A 463 28.56 8.37 1.92
C PHE A 463 29.83 7.49 1.88
N LYS A 464 31.02 8.08 2.10
CA LYS A 464 32.26 7.30 2.26
C LYS A 464 32.14 6.33 3.42
N LEU A 465 31.58 6.79 4.54
CA LEU A 465 31.31 5.94 5.70
C LEU A 465 30.32 4.80 5.38
N VAL A 466 29.18 5.09 4.76
CA VAL A 466 28.22 4.05 4.30
C VAL A 466 28.90 3.03 3.38
N SER A 467 29.77 3.49 2.47
CA SER A 467 30.54 2.63 1.58
C SER A 467 31.52 1.72 2.33
N GLN A 468 32.17 2.24 3.36
CA GLN A 468 33.08 1.47 4.20
C GLN A 468 32.33 0.41 5.01
N ILE A 469 31.17 0.77 5.57
CA ILE A 469 30.28 -0.15 6.30
C ILE A 469 29.81 -1.28 5.39
N TYR A 470 29.45 -0.98 4.14
CA TYR A 470 29.05 -1.99 3.16
C TYR A 470 30.15 -3.03 2.90
N LYS A 471 31.42 -2.62 2.96
CA LYS A 471 32.57 -3.53 2.84
C LYS A 471 32.80 -4.35 4.12
N VAL A 472 32.64 -3.73 5.29
CA VAL A 472 33.09 -4.28 6.58
C VAL A 472 32.03 -5.15 7.28
N VAL A 473 30.75 -4.75 7.23
CA VAL A 473 29.70 -5.39 8.03
C VAL A 473 29.31 -6.79 7.53
N PRO A 474 29.12 -7.05 6.23
CA PRO A 474 28.65 -8.37 5.80
C PRO A 474 29.57 -9.53 6.21
N PRO A 475 30.91 -9.45 6.06
CA PRO A 475 31.82 -10.48 6.57
C PRO A 475 31.71 -10.72 8.07
N ILE A 476 31.57 -9.65 8.88
CA ILE A 476 31.41 -9.75 10.34
C ILE A 476 30.12 -10.49 10.70
N LEU A 477 29.02 -10.16 10.02
CA LEU A 477 27.72 -10.80 10.27
C LEU A 477 27.72 -12.28 9.88
N LEU A 478 28.46 -12.65 8.83
CA LEU A 478 28.70 -14.05 8.47
C LEU A 478 29.52 -14.78 9.53
N GLU A 479 30.61 -14.17 10.01
CA GLU A 479 31.46 -14.72 11.07
C GLU A 479 30.69 -14.90 12.40
N LEU A 480 29.77 -13.98 12.72
CA LEU A 480 28.91 -14.08 13.90
C LEU A 480 27.99 -15.32 13.87
N GLY A 481 27.65 -15.84 12.68
CA GLY A 481 26.84 -17.06 12.51
C GLY A 481 25.36 -16.95 12.93
N LYS A 482 24.90 -15.78 13.41
CA LYS A 482 23.51 -15.55 13.85
C LYS A 482 22.61 -14.91 12.79
N VAL A 483 23.20 -14.29 11.75
CA VAL A 483 22.46 -13.57 10.72
C VAL A 483 22.51 -14.36 9.42
N LYS A 484 21.35 -14.87 8.99
CA LYS A 484 21.26 -15.71 7.78
C LYS A 484 21.63 -14.97 6.51
N ASN A 485 21.15 -13.73 6.35
CA ASN A 485 21.43 -12.90 5.18
C ASN A 485 22.00 -11.54 5.61
N PRO A 486 23.32 -11.32 5.49
CA PRO A 486 24.05 -10.22 6.13
C PRO A 486 24.03 -8.90 5.34
N TRP A 487 23.15 -8.77 4.36
CA TRP A 487 23.20 -7.68 3.36
C TRP A 487 22.34 -6.48 3.75
N PRO A 488 22.64 -5.28 3.21
CA PRO A 488 21.85 -4.11 3.51
C PRO A 488 20.57 -4.01 2.70
N ASN A 489 19.61 -3.27 3.25
CA ASN A 489 18.37 -2.86 2.60
C ASN A 489 18.38 -1.38 2.19
N VAL A 490 17.33 -0.93 1.52
CA VAL A 490 17.14 0.45 1.03
C VAL A 490 17.34 1.55 2.10
N ASP A 491 16.97 1.29 3.35
CA ASP A 491 17.03 2.25 4.46
C ASP A 491 18.46 2.46 4.97
N ALA A 492 19.37 1.54 4.67
CA ALA A 492 20.80 1.68 4.96
C ALA A 492 21.48 2.83 4.19
N HIS A 493 20.79 3.45 3.23
CA HIS A 493 21.38 4.44 2.34
C HIS A 493 20.58 5.75 2.21
N SER A 494 19.26 5.68 2.18
CA SER A 494 18.38 6.79 1.77
C SER A 494 18.55 8.07 2.58
N GLY A 495 18.60 7.95 3.91
CA GLY A 495 18.77 9.09 4.80
C GLY A 495 20.05 9.90 4.53
N VAL A 496 21.16 9.24 4.19
CA VAL A 496 22.44 9.92 3.90
C VAL A 496 22.33 10.80 2.65
N ILE A 497 21.61 10.33 1.64
CA ILE A 497 21.45 11.09 0.39
C ILE A 497 20.52 12.29 0.62
N LEU A 498 19.44 12.12 1.38
CA LEU A 498 18.53 13.22 1.75
C LEU A 498 19.26 14.31 2.54
N GLN A 499 20.11 13.93 3.50
CA GLN A 499 20.90 14.88 4.28
C GLN A 499 21.91 15.67 3.43
N TYR A 500 22.52 15.04 2.43
CA TYR A 500 23.44 15.71 1.51
C TYR A 500 22.79 16.89 0.80
N PHE A 501 21.56 16.72 0.31
CA PHE A 501 20.81 17.78 -0.37
C PHE A 501 20.15 18.77 0.59
N GLY A 502 20.32 18.62 1.90
CA GLY A 502 19.84 19.55 2.91
C GLY A 502 18.46 19.24 3.47
N MET A 503 17.87 18.09 3.17
CA MET A 503 16.68 17.60 3.89
C MET A 503 17.13 16.83 5.12
N LYS A 504 17.25 17.54 6.25
CA LYS A 504 17.82 17.01 7.50
C LYS A 504 16.75 16.70 8.56
N GLU A 505 15.50 17.05 8.28
CA GLU A 505 14.37 16.93 9.19
C GLU A 505 13.89 15.48 9.23
N MET A 506 14.60 14.65 9.97
CA MET A 506 14.42 13.20 9.92
C MET A 506 13.01 12.76 10.24
N SER A 507 12.27 13.42 11.14
CA SER A 507 10.86 13.12 11.43
C SER A 507 9.91 13.29 10.24
N TYR A 508 10.38 13.89 9.15
CA TYR A 508 9.63 14.03 7.90
C TYR A 508 9.86 12.90 6.88
N TYR A 509 10.96 12.14 6.94
CA TYR A 509 11.28 11.09 5.95
C TYR A 509 10.16 10.04 5.73
N THR A 510 9.40 9.65 6.76
CA THR A 510 8.26 8.74 6.64
C THR A 510 7.10 9.36 5.86
N VAL A 511 6.98 10.70 5.81
CA VAL A 511 6.03 11.37 4.92
C VAL A 511 6.44 11.17 3.46
N LEU A 512 7.73 11.30 3.12
CA LEU A 512 8.23 10.97 1.78
C LEU A 512 7.96 9.50 1.43
N PHE A 513 8.19 8.59 2.38
CA PHE A 513 7.88 7.18 2.20
C PHE A 513 6.37 6.98 1.96
N GLY A 514 5.51 7.64 2.72
CA GLY A 514 4.06 7.63 2.52
C GLY A 514 3.67 8.09 1.12
N VAL A 515 4.19 9.23 0.66
CA VAL A 515 3.96 9.77 -0.70
C VAL A 515 4.34 8.74 -1.76
N SER A 516 5.52 8.11 -1.65
CA SER A 516 5.94 7.05 -2.56
C SER A 516 5.00 5.84 -2.52
N ARG A 517 4.71 5.33 -1.31
CA ARG A 517 3.94 4.12 -1.08
C ARG A 517 2.52 4.19 -1.66
N ALA A 518 1.96 5.39 -1.77
CA ALA A 518 0.66 5.61 -2.38
C ALA A 518 0.55 4.97 -3.78
N LEU A 519 1.61 5.04 -4.58
CA LEU A 519 1.61 4.49 -5.95
C LEU A 519 1.29 2.99 -5.97
N GLY A 520 1.92 2.21 -5.08
CA GLY A 520 1.69 0.77 -4.93
C GLY A 520 0.32 0.44 -4.34
N VAL A 521 0.02 0.97 -3.16
CA VAL A 521 -1.17 0.55 -2.41
C VAL A 521 -2.47 1.04 -3.06
N MET A 522 -2.46 2.18 -3.75
CA MET A 522 -3.60 2.63 -4.54
C MET A 522 -3.79 1.79 -5.79
N SER A 523 -2.70 1.42 -6.48
CA SER A 523 -2.77 0.47 -7.60
C SER A 523 -3.37 -0.86 -7.16
N SER A 524 -2.92 -1.38 -6.01
CA SER A 524 -3.47 -2.61 -5.44
C SER A 524 -4.96 -2.46 -5.07
N LEU A 525 -5.36 -1.36 -4.43
CA LEU A 525 -6.75 -1.13 -4.03
C LEU A 525 -7.71 -1.04 -5.23
N ILE A 526 -7.26 -0.44 -6.35
CA ILE A 526 -8.02 -0.44 -7.61
C ILE A 526 -8.23 -1.88 -8.09
N TRP A 527 -7.17 -2.71 -8.09
CA TRP A 527 -7.26 -4.12 -8.45
C TRP A 527 -8.13 -4.93 -7.49
N ASP A 528 -8.14 -4.62 -6.19
CA ASP A 528 -9.00 -5.27 -5.21
C ASP A 528 -10.48 -5.06 -5.55
N ARG A 529 -10.85 -3.86 -6.00
CA ARG A 529 -12.21 -3.56 -6.47
C ARG A 529 -12.50 -4.20 -7.82
N ALA A 530 -11.56 -4.13 -8.74
CA ALA A 530 -11.70 -4.72 -10.08
C ALA A 530 -11.91 -6.24 -10.00
N LEU A 531 -11.21 -6.92 -9.10
CA LEU A 531 -11.37 -8.36 -8.84
C LEU A 531 -12.56 -8.70 -7.95
N GLY A 532 -13.24 -7.68 -7.39
CA GLY A 532 -14.37 -7.85 -6.49
C GLY A 532 -14.02 -8.61 -5.23
N LEU A 533 -12.79 -8.44 -4.72
CA LEU A 533 -12.28 -9.14 -3.53
C LEU A 533 -13.23 -8.90 -2.34
N PRO A 534 -13.46 -9.94 -1.50
CA PRO A 534 -14.39 -9.84 -0.39
C PRO A 534 -13.79 -9.07 0.79
N LEU A 535 -14.64 -8.80 1.78
CA LEU A 535 -14.21 -8.36 3.11
C LEU A 535 -13.17 -9.34 3.69
N GLU A 536 -12.03 -8.81 4.13
CA GLU A 536 -11.05 -9.59 4.88
C GLU A 536 -11.57 -9.83 6.30
N ARG A 537 -11.67 -11.11 6.69
CA ARG A 537 -12.27 -11.52 7.96
C ARG A 537 -11.64 -12.82 8.51
N PRO A 538 -10.37 -12.79 8.94
CA PRO A 538 -9.74 -13.94 9.56
C PRO A 538 -10.48 -14.34 10.86
N LYS A 539 -10.40 -15.63 11.22
CA LYS A 539 -10.97 -16.13 12.47
C LYS A 539 -9.93 -16.01 13.59
N SER A 540 -10.28 -15.33 14.67
CA SER A 540 -9.48 -15.32 15.91
C SER A 540 -9.83 -16.52 16.80
N MET A 541 -8.87 -16.91 17.66
CA MET A 541 -9.04 -17.94 18.68
C MET A 541 -8.38 -17.50 19.98
N THR A 542 -8.97 -17.90 21.12
CA THR A 542 -8.33 -17.75 22.45
C THR A 542 -7.29 -18.86 22.66
N THR A 543 -6.39 -18.67 23.64
CA THR A 543 -5.43 -19.71 24.05
C THR A 543 -6.15 -21.03 24.41
N GLU A 544 -7.21 -20.96 25.21
CA GLU A 544 -8.03 -22.14 25.57
C GLU A 544 -8.66 -22.80 24.34
N GLY A 545 -9.14 -21.99 23.39
CA GLY A 545 -9.68 -22.48 22.13
C GLY A 545 -8.63 -23.21 21.29
N LEU A 546 -7.40 -22.71 21.24
CA LEU A 546 -6.28 -23.37 20.56
C LEU A 546 -5.87 -24.65 21.27
N GLN A 547 -5.77 -24.65 22.61
CA GLN A 547 -5.46 -25.84 23.41
C GLN A 547 -6.47 -26.95 23.16
N LYS A 548 -7.77 -26.62 23.20
CA LYS A 548 -8.84 -27.56 22.89
C LYS A 548 -8.76 -28.06 21.44
N LEU A 549 -8.45 -27.17 20.48
CA LEU A 549 -8.33 -27.54 19.06
C LEU A 549 -7.20 -28.55 18.81
N VAL A 550 -6.08 -28.43 19.53
CA VAL A 550 -4.93 -29.34 19.38
C VAL A 550 -4.95 -30.52 20.37
N GLY A 551 -6.00 -30.66 21.19
CA GLY A 551 -6.13 -31.76 22.15
C GLY A 551 -5.19 -31.66 23.36
N ALA A 552 -4.77 -30.45 23.75
CA ALA A 552 -3.93 -30.21 24.92
C ALA A 552 -4.72 -30.14 26.25
N THR A 553 -6.05 -30.24 26.20
CA THR A 553 -6.96 -30.18 27.36
C THR A 553 -8.09 -31.20 27.27
#